data_AF-A0A4Q6BI63-F1
#
_entry.id   AF-A0A4Q6BI63-F1
#
_cell.length_a   1.000
_cell.length_b   1.000
_cell.length_c   1.000
_cell.angle_alpha   90.00
_cell.angle_beta   90.00
_cell.angle_gamma   90.00
#
_symmetry.space_group_name_H-M   'P 1'
#
loop_
_entity.id
_entity.type
_entity.pdbx_description
1 polymer ?
#
loop_
_entity_poly.entity_id
_entity_poly.type
_entity_poly.pdbx_seq_one_letter_code
_entity_poly.pdbx_strand_id
1 'polypeptide(L)'
;MKPGVQHQRLVALTGGVLDSICRDNWSPVLTNLASTVVASIGCEYTIPRAENVRIDADKVLVRYTPAGGTPEPLPRVRGAAKCAGDKDWYYDNDADPTRVLLCPKACESLGKSATGKIDVLIACGGLIPR
;
A
#
# COMPACT_ATOMS: atom_id res chain seq x y z
N MET A 1 -33.13 31.06 8.67
CA MET A 1 -33.01 29.64 8.28
C MET A 1 -31.89 29.03 9.13
N LYS A 2 -32.05 27.84 9.71
CA LYS A 2 -31.00 27.23 10.53
C LYS A 2 -29.98 26.52 9.62
N PRO A 3 -28.67 26.87 9.69
CA PRO A 3 -27.66 26.28 8.81
C PRO A 3 -27.63 24.75 8.84
N GLY A 4 -27.87 24.14 10.00
CA GLY A 4 -27.94 22.68 10.14
C GLY A 4 -28.98 22.03 9.22
N VAL A 5 -30.17 22.62 9.10
CA VAL A 5 -31.25 22.08 8.24
C VAL A 5 -30.87 22.19 6.75
N GLN A 6 -30.10 23.21 6.36
CA GLN A 6 -29.61 23.35 4.99
C GLN A 6 -28.61 22.24 4.65
N HIS A 7 -27.68 21.92 5.55
CA HIS A 7 -26.74 20.81 5.34
C HIS A 7 -27.45 19.46 5.28
N GLN A 8 -28.43 19.21 6.15
CA GLN A 8 -29.22 17.97 6.09
C GLN A 8 -29.94 17.80 4.74
N ARG A 9 -30.43 18.91 4.17
CA ARG A 9 -31.10 18.91 2.86
C ARG A 9 -30.13 18.69 1.70
N LEU A 10 -28.92 19.26 1.78
CA LEU A 10 -27.86 19.04 0.80
C LEU A 10 -27.42 17.58 0.74
N VAL A 11 -27.28 16.93 1.89
CA VAL A 11 -26.92 15.50 1.97
C VAL A 11 -27.88 14.63 1.15
N ALA A 12 -29.19 14.88 1.25
CA ALA A 12 -30.19 14.15 0.46
C ALA A 12 -30.07 14.40 -1.06
N LEU A 13 -29.64 15.60 -1.47
CA LEU A 13 -29.47 15.97 -2.87
C LEU A 13 -28.18 15.43 -3.49
N THR A 14 -27.13 15.22 -2.69
CA THR A 14 -25.82 14.74 -3.16
C THR A 14 -25.64 13.22 -2.98
N GLY A 15 -26.67 12.51 -2.51
CA GLY A 15 -26.57 11.07 -2.21
C GLY A 15 -25.67 10.75 -1.01
N GLY A 16 -25.48 11.70 -0.10
CA GLY A 16 -24.71 11.48 1.13
C GLY A 16 -25.50 10.73 2.20
N VAL A 17 -24.81 10.29 3.25
CA VAL A 17 -25.43 9.60 4.39
C VAL A 17 -25.88 10.62 5.43
N LEU A 18 -27.19 10.72 5.66
CA LEU A 18 -27.75 11.49 6.76
C LEU A 18 -28.09 10.55 7.91
N ASP A 19 -27.51 10.78 9.07
CA ASP A 19 -27.79 9.92 10.21
C ASP A 19 -27.77 10.62 11.57
N SER A 20 -28.42 10.02 12.56
CA SER A 20 -28.57 10.62 13.90
C SER A 20 -27.36 10.35 14.79
N ILE A 21 -26.83 11.39 15.44
CA ILE A 21 -25.76 11.28 16.44
C ILE A 21 -26.27 10.89 17.83
N CYS A 22 -27.58 10.91 18.06
CA CYS A 22 -28.18 10.62 19.38
C CYS A 22 -28.48 9.13 19.57
N ARG A 23 -27.89 8.26 18.76
CA ARG A 23 -28.09 6.81 18.81
C ARG A 23 -26.98 6.18 19.62
N ASP A 24 -27.30 5.13 20.36
CA ASP A 24 -26.28 4.38 21.10
C ASP A 24 -25.41 3.51 20.19
N ASN A 25 -25.95 3.12 19.01
CA ASN A 25 -25.24 2.29 18.04
C ASN A 25 -24.85 3.09 16.78
N TRP A 26 -23.55 3.31 16.60
CA TRP A 26 -22.97 4.04 15.46
C TRP A 26 -22.45 3.12 14.36
N SER A 27 -22.53 1.79 14.55
CA SER A 27 -21.99 0.80 13.63
C SER A 27 -22.43 1.02 12.18
N PRO A 28 -23.70 1.33 11.84
CA PRO A 28 -24.11 1.49 10.44
C PRO A 28 -23.36 2.60 9.69
N VAL A 29 -23.11 3.74 10.34
CA VAL A 29 -22.35 4.85 9.75
C VAL A 29 -20.89 4.48 9.59
N LEU A 30 -20.32 3.83 10.61
CA LEU A 30 -18.94 3.38 10.59
C LEU A 30 -18.71 2.25 9.58
N THR A 31 -19.68 1.36 9.36
CA THR A 31 -19.62 0.32 8.33
C THR A 31 -19.61 0.92 6.92
N ASN A 32 -20.42 1.96 6.66
CA ASN A 32 -20.39 2.66 5.38
C ASN A 32 -19.02 3.31 5.12
N LEU A 33 -18.40 3.91 6.14
CA LEU A 33 -17.05 4.48 6.03
C LEU A 33 -15.97 3.38 5.91
N ALA A 34 -16.10 2.30 6.67
CA ALA A 34 -15.14 1.19 6.67
C ALA A 34 -15.16 0.40 5.35
N SER A 35 -16.29 0.38 4.63
CA SER A 35 -16.39 -0.28 3.31
C SER A 35 -15.44 0.29 2.26
N THR A 36 -14.96 1.52 2.45
CA THR A 36 -13.98 2.17 1.59
C THR A 36 -12.55 2.07 2.13
N VAL A 37 -12.39 1.76 3.42
CA VAL A 37 -11.09 1.46 4.05
C VAL A 37 -10.81 -0.03 3.88
N VAL A 38 -10.66 -0.46 2.63
CA VAL A 38 -10.16 -1.81 2.35
C VAL A 38 -8.63 -1.73 2.47
N ALA A 39 -8.02 -2.69 3.18
CA ALA A 39 -6.57 -2.80 3.25
C ALA A 39 -6.03 -2.98 1.83
N SER A 40 -5.49 -1.91 1.26
CA SER A 40 -4.88 -1.93 -0.07
C SER A 40 -3.40 -2.24 0.06
N ILE A 41 -2.88 -2.96 -0.93
CA ILE A 41 -1.44 -3.18 -1.04
C ILE A 41 -0.80 -1.85 -1.43
N GLY A 42 0.11 -1.37 -0.58
CA GLY A 42 0.91 -0.17 -0.87
C GLY A 42 1.82 -0.36 -2.08
N CYS A 43 2.12 0.74 -2.78
CA CYS A 43 3.00 0.70 -3.95
C CYS A 43 4.44 1.10 -3.65
N GLU A 44 4.68 1.62 -2.45
CA GLU A 44 5.99 2.02 -1.95
C GLU A 44 6.21 1.43 -0.56
N TYR A 45 7.42 0.93 -0.34
CA TYR A 45 7.86 0.41 0.94
C TYR A 45 9.18 1.05 1.33
N THR A 46 9.21 1.73 2.47
CA THR A 46 10.44 2.32 3.00
C THR A 46 11.35 1.23 3.53
N ILE A 47 12.62 1.31 3.14
CA ILE A 47 13.66 0.42 3.62
C ILE A 47 14.18 0.97 4.94
N PRO A 48 14.11 0.22 6.06
CA PRO A 48 14.63 0.69 7.35
C PRO A 48 16.14 0.84 7.29
N ARG A 49 16.63 2.06 7.46
CA ARG A 49 18.07 2.36 7.51
C ARG A 49 18.56 2.23 8.96
N ALA A 50 19.47 1.30 9.21
CA ALA A 50 20.20 1.26 10.47
C ALA A 50 21.58 1.90 10.29
N GLU A 51 22.03 2.68 11.28
CA GLU A 51 23.25 3.51 11.19
C GLU A 51 24.53 2.72 10.84
N ASN A 52 24.55 1.40 11.07
CA ASN A 52 25.73 0.55 10.85
C ASN A 52 25.46 -0.67 9.95
N VAL A 53 24.36 -0.67 9.19
CA VAL A 53 24.01 -1.79 8.30
C VAL A 53 23.87 -1.27 6.88
N ARG A 54 24.75 -1.76 5.99
CA ARG A 54 24.52 -1.65 4.55
C ARG A 54 23.64 -2.80 4.11
N ILE A 55 22.57 -2.48 3.41
CA ILE A 55 21.70 -3.48 2.81
C ILE A 55 22.36 -3.98 1.54
N ASP A 56 22.36 -5.29 1.36
CA ASP A 56 22.76 -5.90 0.12
C ASP A 56 21.58 -5.81 -0.85
N ALA A 57 21.61 -4.79 -1.71
CA ALA A 57 20.53 -4.47 -2.65
C ALA A 57 20.22 -5.64 -3.61
N ASP A 58 21.18 -6.53 -3.83
CA ASP A 58 21.04 -7.71 -4.69
C ASP A 58 20.44 -8.92 -3.95
N LYS A 59 20.33 -8.85 -2.62
CA LYS A 59 19.70 -9.89 -1.78
C LYS A 59 18.32 -9.49 -1.26
N VAL A 60 17.72 -8.43 -1.81
CA VAL A 60 16.33 -8.10 -1.53
C VAL A 60 15.41 -8.90 -2.42
N LEU A 61 14.47 -9.59 -1.80
CA LEU A 61 13.46 -10.39 -2.48
C LEU A 61 12.07 -9.82 -2.15
N VAL A 62 11.39 -9.32 -3.17
CA VAL A 62 9.98 -8.92 -3.06
C VAL A 62 9.13 -10.07 -3.56
N ARG A 63 8.12 -10.47 -2.80
CA ARG A 63 7.18 -11.52 -3.19
C ARG A 63 5.74 -11.10 -2.95
N TYR A 64 4.87 -11.51 -3.86
CA TYR A 64 3.43 -11.35 -3.76
C TYR A 64 2.76 -12.68 -3.46
N THR A 65 1.88 -12.70 -2.47
CA THR A 65 1.05 -13.84 -2.13
C THR A 65 -0.40 -13.48 -2.42
N PRO A 66 -1.03 -14.06 -3.45
CA PRO A 66 -2.46 -13.90 -3.68
C PRO A 66 -3.28 -14.57 -2.58
N ALA A 67 -4.54 -14.16 -2.41
CA ALA A 67 -5.41 -14.71 -1.39
C ALA A 67 -5.60 -16.23 -1.55
N GLY A 68 -5.15 -17.00 -0.55
CA GLY A 68 -5.19 -18.47 -0.59
C GLY A 68 -4.19 -19.11 -1.56
N GLY A 69 -3.31 -18.33 -2.19
CA GLY A 69 -2.28 -18.80 -3.09
C GLY A 69 -0.91 -18.96 -2.44
N THR A 70 0.07 -19.40 -3.23
CA THR A 70 1.47 -19.50 -2.83
C THR A 70 2.24 -18.20 -3.10
N PRO A 71 3.26 -17.85 -2.30
CA PRO A 71 4.10 -16.68 -2.58
C PRO A 71 4.85 -16.80 -3.90
N GLU A 72 4.76 -15.78 -4.75
CA GLU A 72 5.45 -15.66 -6.03
C GLU A 72 6.48 -14.52 -5.96
N PRO A 73 7.75 -14.75 -6.37
CA PRO A 73 8.73 -13.67 -6.43
C PRO A 73 8.39 -12.68 -7.55
N LEU A 74 8.52 -11.39 -7.26
CA LEU A 74 8.40 -10.32 -8.24
C LEU A 74 9.79 -9.99 -8.83
N PRO A 75 9.96 -9.99 -10.16
CA PRO A 75 11.20 -9.57 -10.79
C PRO A 75 11.56 -8.11 -10.49
N ARG A 76 12.85 -7.88 -10.20
CA ARG A 76 13.44 -6.54 -10.06
C ARG A 76 13.84 -5.99 -11.42
N VAL A 77 13.49 -4.75 -11.71
CA VAL A 77 13.95 -3.98 -12.88
C VAL A 77 14.84 -2.82 -12.46
N ARG A 78 15.72 -2.36 -13.38
CA ARG A 78 16.62 -1.21 -13.15
C ARG A 78 15.90 0.12 -13.39
N GLY A 79 15.05 0.49 -12.43
CA GLY A 79 14.34 1.76 -12.41
C GLY A 79 13.03 1.79 -13.21
N ALA A 80 12.29 2.89 -13.03
CA ALA A 80 10.95 3.09 -13.61
C ALA A 80 10.91 2.95 -15.14
N ALA A 81 11.98 3.34 -15.85
CA ALA A 81 12.06 3.26 -17.31
C ALA A 81 12.08 1.82 -17.85
N LYS A 82 12.32 0.83 -16.99
CA LYS A 82 12.33 -0.61 -17.35
C LYS A 82 11.10 -1.36 -16.85
N CYS A 83 10.12 -0.65 -16.29
CA CYS A 83 8.81 -1.20 -15.94
C CYS A 83 8.06 -1.61 -17.21
N ALA A 84 8.08 -2.90 -17.55
CA ALA A 84 7.40 -3.42 -18.73
C ALA A 84 6.20 -4.30 -18.34
N GLY A 85 6.33 -5.06 -17.25
CA GLY A 85 5.35 -6.00 -16.74
C GLY A 85 4.41 -5.45 -15.68
N ASP A 86 3.47 -6.31 -15.30
CA ASP A 86 2.45 -6.15 -14.27
C ASP A 86 2.85 -6.75 -12.91
N LYS A 87 4.08 -7.27 -12.82
CA LYS A 87 4.67 -7.91 -11.62
C LYS A 87 6.10 -7.43 -11.36
N ASP A 88 6.47 -6.24 -11.81
CA ASP A 88 7.82 -5.70 -11.68
C ASP A 88 7.95 -4.74 -10.48
N TRP A 89 9.15 -4.64 -9.90
CA TRP A 89 9.51 -3.65 -8.89
C TRP A 89 10.92 -3.09 -9.11
N TYR A 90 11.21 -1.92 -8.54
CA TYR A 90 12.50 -1.24 -8.66
C TYR A 90 12.84 -0.45 -7.39
N TYR A 91 14.09 0.00 -7.26
CA TYR A 91 14.50 0.91 -6.20
C TYR A 91 14.37 2.37 -6.62
N ASP A 92 14.19 3.26 -5.66
CA ASP A 92 14.36 4.69 -5.88
C ASP A 92 15.77 5.03 -6.40
N ASN A 93 16.79 4.37 -5.86
CA ASN A 93 18.18 4.50 -6.28
C ASN A 93 18.89 3.15 -6.17
N ASP A 94 19.43 2.64 -7.29
CA ASP A 94 20.14 1.35 -7.33
C ASP A 94 21.46 1.38 -6.53
N ALA A 95 22.06 2.55 -6.31
CA ALA A 95 23.34 2.69 -5.59
C ALA A 95 23.18 2.84 -4.07
N ASP A 96 22.09 3.48 -3.62
CA ASP A 96 21.76 3.63 -2.20
C ASP A 96 20.22 3.58 -2.04
N PRO A 97 19.64 2.37 -1.99
CA PRO A 97 18.19 2.21 -2.01
C PRO A 97 17.59 2.63 -0.67
N THR A 98 16.64 3.57 -0.70
CA THR A 98 15.87 3.98 0.48
C THR A 98 14.43 3.47 0.43
N ARG A 99 13.95 3.12 -0.77
CA ARG A 99 12.56 2.71 -1.02
C ARG A 99 12.51 1.59 -2.06
N VAL A 100 11.63 0.62 -1.83
CA VAL A 100 11.18 -0.35 -2.83
C VAL A 100 9.89 0.17 -3.45
N LEU A 101 9.85 0.30 -4.77
CA LEU A 101 8.74 0.83 -5.54
C LEU A 101 8.21 -0.25 -6.48
N LEU A 102 6.90 -0.51 -6.43
CA LEU A 102 6.24 -1.32 -7.44
C LEU A 102 6.12 -0.52 -8.74
N CYS A 103 6.29 -1.18 -9.88
CA CYS A 103 6.03 -0.56 -11.17
C CYS A 103 4.55 -0.12 -11.27
N PRO A 104 4.21 0.95 -12.00
CA PRO A 104 2.84 1.49 -12.04
C PRO A 104 1.76 0.45 -12.37
N LYS A 105 2.02 -0.40 -13.37
CA LYS A 105 1.09 -1.49 -13.73
C LYS A 105 0.93 -2.53 -12.62
N ALA A 106 2.01 -2.87 -11.92
CA ALA A 106 1.99 -3.79 -10.78
C ALA A 106 1.27 -3.17 -9.57
N CYS A 107 1.50 -1.88 -9.32
CA CYS A 107 0.78 -1.11 -8.31
C CYS A 107 -0.73 -1.09 -8.59
N GLU A 108 -1.14 -0.89 -9.84
CA GLU A 108 -2.56 -0.89 -10.20
C GLU A 108 -3.21 -2.29 -10.15
N SER A 109 -2.48 -3.34 -10.51
CA SER A 109 -2.99 -4.71 -10.50
C SER A 109 -3.04 -5.31 -9.09
N LEU A 110 -1.97 -5.13 -8.31
CA LEU A 110 -1.83 -5.67 -6.96
C LEU A 110 -2.49 -4.76 -5.91
N GLY A 111 -2.44 -3.44 -6.07
CA GLY A 111 -3.04 -2.46 -5.14
C GLY A 111 -4.56 -2.56 -5.05
N LYS A 112 -5.23 -3.08 -6.09
CA LYS A 112 -6.67 -3.38 -6.08
C LYS A 112 -7.03 -4.69 -5.36
N SER A 113 -6.03 -5.51 -5.02
CA SER A 113 -6.24 -6.77 -4.31
C SER A 113 -6.48 -6.50 -2.84
N ALA A 114 -7.73 -6.63 -2.40
CA ALA A 114 -8.16 -6.43 -1.02
C ALA A 114 -7.59 -7.47 -0.03
N THR A 115 -7.03 -8.56 -0.55
CA THR A 115 -6.69 -9.77 0.24
C THR A 115 -5.32 -10.36 -0.09
N GLY A 116 -4.54 -9.72 -0.96
CA GLY A 116 -3.17 -10.13 -1.27
C GLY A 116 -2.16 -9.58 -0.25
N LYS A 117 -0.98 -10.19 -0.19
CA LYS A 117 0.11 -9.80 0.71
C LYS A 117 1.38 -9.55 -0.08
N ILE A 118 2.10 -8.48 0.23
CA ILE A 118 3.48 -8.25 -0.24
C ILE A 118 4.42 -8.45 0.94
N ASP A 119 5.46 -9.27 0.74
CA ASP A 119 6.60 -9.36 1.65
C ASP A 119 7.83 -8.77 0.96
N VAL A 120 8.48 -7.81 1.62
CA VAL A 120 9.80 -7.30 1.23
C VAL A 120 10.83 -7.92 2.17
N LEU A 121 11.55 -8.92 1.67
CA LEU A 121 12.56 -9.65 2.42
C LEU A 121 13.92 -9.01 2.17
N ILE A 122 14.49 -8.42 3.21
CA ILE A 122 15.81 -7.79 3.16
C ILE A 122 16.77 -8.67 3.94
N ALA A 123 17.78 -9.22 3.26
CA ALA A 123 18.85 -9.91 3.95
C ALA A 123 19.73 -8.89 4.69
N CYS A 124 20.13 -9.21 5.93
CA CYS A 124 21.15 -8.44 6.62
C CYS A 124 22.46 -8.53 5.83
N GLY A 125 22.89 -7.41 5.24
CA GLY A 125 24.26 -7.26 4.77
C GLY A 125 25.18 -7.30 5.98
N GLY A 126 26.27 -8.08 5.90
CA GLY A 126 27.17 -8.34 7.01
C GLY A 126 27.62 -7.05 7.72
N LEU A 127 27.92 -7.18 9.02
CA LEU A 127 28.42 -6.09 9.85
C LEU A 127 29.59 -5.37 9.16
N ILE A 128 29.51 -4.05 9.06
CA ILE A 128 30.68 -3.25 8.65
C ILE A 128 31.61 -3.21 9.87
N PRO A 129 32.84 -3.75 9.79
CA PRO A 129 33.80 -3.56 10.86
C PRO A 129 34.14 -2.06 10.99
N ARG A 130 34.12 -1.58 12.24
CA ARG A 130 34.49 -0.20 12.61
C ARG A 130 35.95 0.09 12.35
#